data_AF-F6SJC2-F1
#
_entry.id   AF-F6SJC2-F1
#
_cell.length_a   1.000
_cell.length_b   1.000
_cell.length_c   1.000
_cell.angle_alpha   90.00
_cell.angle_beta   90.00
_cell.angle_gamma   90.00
#
_symmetry.space_group_name_H-M   'P 1'
#
loop_
_entity.id
_entity.type
_entity.pdbx_description
1 polymer ?
#
loop_
_entity_poly.entity_id
_entity_poly.type
_entity_poly.pdbx_seq_one_letter_code
_entity_poly.pdbx_strand_id
1 'polypeptide(L)'
;MDLRKMLGFIFLFVIIQDCTSRPTDIVDTTDLELEDPELVRSQALKRLLEVFGIEEPPHPLQHVKQPPQYMVDLYNTVADEDGVTKDPDLLEGNTVRSFFDKIHSDHMHFLFNLSTVARNEKILTAELHLFKLKPRPSEQAYFKRHHFCQISVYLVLDKNKIQLPQGRKLLSSKLVPIHSSGWEVFSITQAVRAWNDESANHGILVTVRNLGGAQVDPNIIRFASGRDHHESKQPMLVLFTDDGRRGIVSVNNQPDGQMVPLPNGPFVPASNRTRISRSVEDDGQLPCQRHPLYVDFEEIGWSGWIISPRGYNAYHCKGSCPFPLGQNMRPTNHATVQSIINALKLTKGVSSPCCVPDKLFSINLLYFDDDENVVLKQYDDMVAGSCGCH
;
A
#
# COMPACT_ATOMS: atom_id res chain seq x y z
N MET A 1 27.56 -30.17 2.42
CA MET A 1 28.03 -28.94 3.06
C MET A 1 27.24 -28.75 4.34
N ASP A 2 27.99 -28.82 5.44
CA ASP A 2 27.74 -28.71 6.88
C ASP A 2 26.34 -28.75 7.52
N LEU A 3 26.16 -29.85 8.25
CA LEU A 3 25.15 -30.20 9.25
C LEU A 3 25.45 -29.53 10.63
N ARG A 4 25.86 -28.26 10.63
CA ARG A 4 26.37 -27.55 11.83
C ARG A 4 25.75 -26.17 12.11
N LYS A 5 24.60 -25.85 11.50
CA LYS A 5 23.79 -24.65 11.83
C LYS A 5 22.43 -25.00 12.47
N MET A 6 22.28 -26.22 12.98
CA MET A 6 21.19 -26.61 13.87
C MET A 6 21.66 -26.36 15.31
N LEU A 7 20.83 -25.69 16.11
CA LEU A 7 21.06 -25.17 17.48
C LEU A 7 21.50 -23.70 17.55
N GLY A 8 20.51 -22.86 17.80
CA GLY A 8 20.71 -21.53 18.34
C GLY A 8 19.52 -20.67 18.00
N PHE A 9 18.36 -20.92 18.63
CA PHE A 9 17.41 -19.90 19.07
C PHE A 9 16.36 -20.61 19.93
N ILE A 10 16.62 -20.60 21.24
CA ILE A 10 15.75 -21.10 22.30
C ILE A 10 15.20 -19.87 23.03
N PHE A 11 13.89 -19.90 23.31
CA PHE A 11 13.04 -18.97 24.08
C PHE A 11 12.76 -17.58 23.49
N LEU A 12 11.70 -17.49 22.68
CA LEU A 12 10.75 -16.37 22.80
C LEU A 12 9.55 -16.88 23.60
N PHE A 13 9.40 -16.39 24.82
CA PHE A 13 8.12 -16.47 25.51
C PHE A 13 7.12 -15.62 24.73
N VAL A 14 6.06 -16.25 24.24
CA VAL A 14 4.83 -15.53 23.87
C VAL A 14 4.22 -15.05 25.19
N ILE A 15 4.50 -13.80 25.56
CA ILE A 15 3.72 -13.11 26.59
C ILE A 15 2.46 -12.63 25.87
N ILE A 16 1.39 -13.43 25.90
CA ILE A 16 0.04 -12.89 25.75
C ILE A 16 -0.14 -11.96 26.94
N GLN A 17 0.02 -10.66 26.72
CA GLN A 17 -0.30 -9.66 27.73
C GLN A 17 -1.83 -9.52 27.73
N ASP A 18 -2.48 -10.47 28.40
CA ASP A 18 -3.88 -10.38 28.74
C ASP A 18 -4.06 -9.16 29.65
N CYS A 19 -5.07 -8.35 29.38
CA CYS A 19 -5.29 -7.09 30.09
C CYS A 19 -5.90 -7.28 31.49
N THR A 20 -5.74 -8.47 32.07
CA THR A 20 -6.25 -8.83 33.39
C THR A 20 -5.10 -8.90 34.39
N SER A 21 -5.19 -8.04 35.40
CA SER A 21 -4.30 -7.84 36.55
C SER A 21 -3.78 -9.08 37.30
N ARG A 22 -2.49 -9.03 37.69
CA ARG A 22 -1.65 -9.73 38.72
C ARG A 22 -2.03 -11.15 39.25
N PRO A 23 -1.01 -12.00 39.56
CA PRO A 23 -1.19 -13.42 39.87
C PRO A 23 -1.50 -13.63 41.36
N THR A 24 -2.72 -14.05 41.65
CA THR A 24 -3.02 -14.84 42.84
C THR A 24 -4.09 -15.84 42.43
N ASP A 25 -3.66 -17.03 42.02
CA ASP A 25 -4.28 -18.30 42.40
C ASP A 25 -3.43 -19.44 41.83
N ILE A 26 -3.24 -20.45 42.68
CA ILE A 26 -2.52 -21.68 42.37
C ILE A 26 -3.36 -22.42 41.32
N VAL A 27 -2.94 -22.36 40.05
CA VAL A 27 -3.51 -23.17 38.97
C VAL A 27 -2.62 -24.38 38.76
N ASP A 28 -3.29 -25.54 38.83
CA ASP A 28 -2.78 -26.88 38.66
C ASP A 28 -1.91 -27.00 37.39
N THR A 29 -0.72 -27.56 37.54
CA THR A 29 0.22 -27.83 36.45
C THR A 29 -0.20 -29.06 35.69
N THR A 30 -1.23 -28.95 34.84
CA THR A 30 -1.52 -29.90 33.76
C THR A 30 -2.04 -29.11 32.57
N ASP A 31 -1.45 -29.35 31.40
CA ASP A 31 -1.72 -28.73 30.10
C ASP A 31 -0.89 -27.48 29.73
N LEU A 32 0.44 -27.63 29.79
CA LEU A 32 1.30 -26.97 28.81
C LEU A 32 1.32 -27.85 27.56
N GLU A 33 0.32 -27.73 26.70
CA GLU A 33 0.45 -28.16 25.31
C GLU A 33 1.63 -27.38 24.73
N LEU A 34 2.73 -28.09 24.44
CA LEU A 34 3.81 -27.57 23.62
C LEU A 34 3.24 -27.33 22.23
N GLU A 35 2.65 -26.16 22.01
CA GLU A 35 2.19 -25.74 20.68
C GLU A 35 3.37 -25.90 19.72
N ASP A 36 3.17 -26.68 18.66
CA ASP A 36 4.16 -26.89 17.62
C ASP A 36 4.61 -25.53 17.06
N PRO A 37 5.89 -25.13 17.22
CA PRO A 37 6.39 -23.83 16.77
C PRO A 37 6.14 -23.58 15.28
N GLU A 38 6.11 -24.63 14.45
CA GLU A 38 5.79 -24.51 13.02
C GLU A 38 4.31 -24.19 12.80
N LEU A 39 3.42 -24.81 13.58
CA LEU A 39 1.99 -24.53 13.54
C LEU A 39 1.71 -23.08 13.94
N VAL A 40 2.29 -22.60 15.05
CA VAL A 40 2.14 -21.20 15.51
C VAL A 40 2.65 -20.23 14.43
N ARG A 41 3.81 -20.53 13.83
CA ARG A 41 4.36 -19.72 12.74
C ARG A 41 3.42 -19.67 11.53
N SER A 42 2.87 -20.82 11.11
CA SER A 42 1.97 -20.89 9.95
C SER A 42 0.68 -20.11 10.17
N GLN A 43 0.11 -20.18 11.38
CA GLN A 43 -1.08 -19.43 11.76
C GLN A 43 -0.81 -17.93 11.81
N ALA A 44 0.34 -17.52 12.37
CA ALA A 44 0.75 -16.12 12.43
C ALA A 44 0.94 -15.53 11.02
N LEU A 45 1.60 -16.25 10.11
CA LEU A 45 1.78 -15.81 8.73
C LEU A 45 0.44 -15.68 7.99
N LYS A 46 -0.48 -16.63 8.19
CA LYS A 46 -1.83 -16.56 7.62
C LYS A 46 -2.59 -15.33 8.13
N ARG A 47 -2.53 -15.03 9.42
CA ARG A 47 -3.16 -13.83 9.99
C ARG A 47 -2.55 -12.55 9.44
N LEU A 48 -1.23 -12.52 9.24
CA LEU A 48 -0.57 -11.37 8.65
C LEU A 48 -1.06 -11.14 7.21
N LEU A 49 -1.17 -12.19 6.40
CA LEU A 49 -1.73 -12.10 5.05
C LEU A 49 -3.16 -11.52 5.04
N GLU A 50 -4.02 -11.95 5.99
CA GLU A 50 -5.38 -11.41 6.16
C GLU A 50 -5.38 -9.89 6.43
N VAL A 51 -4.47 -9.41 7.29
CA VAL A 51 -4.27 -7.97 7.59
C VAL A 51 -3.93 -7.19 6.33
N PHE A 52 -3.01 -7.72 5.52
CA PHE A 52 -2.65 -7.13 4.23
C PHE A 52 -3.67 -7.43 3.12
N GLY A 53 -4.74 -8.17 3.39
CA GLY A 53 -5.74 -8.52 2.39
C GLY A 53 -5.17 -9.26 1.19
N ILE A 54 -4.14 -10.08 1.43
CA ILE A 54 -3.49 -10.95 0.47
C ILE A 54 -3.98 -12.36 0.79
N GLU A 55 -4.57 -13.08 -0.17
CA GLU A 55 -5.05 -14.45 0.08
C GLU A 55 -3.89 -15.44 0.21
N GLU A 56 -2.92 -15.34 -0.69
CA GLU A 56 -1.69 -16.13 -0.70
C GLU A 56 -0.50 -15.23 -1.08
N PRO A 57 0.70 -15.45 -0.50
CA PRO A 57 1.86 -14.65 -0.84
C PRO A 57 2.21 -14.87 -2.32
N PRO A 58 2.46 -13.79 -3.09
CA PRO A 58 2.84 -13.94 -4.48
C PRO A 58 4.09 -14.79 -4.64
N HIS A 59 4.13 -15.55 -5.73
CA HIS A 59 5.30 -16.35 -6.05
C HIS A 59 6.53 -15.43 -6.19
N PRO A 60 7.68 -15.78 -5.60
CA PRO A 60 8.90 -15.00 -5.78
C PRO A 60 9.19 -14.82 -7.28
N LEU A 61 9.53 -13.59 -7.67
CA LEU A 61 9.79 -13.27 -9.07
C LEU A 61 10.87 -14.19 -9.65
N GLN A 62 10.58 -14.83 -10.78
CA GLN A 62 11.56 -15.66 -11.49
C GLN A 62 12.65 -14.82 -12.14
N HIS A 63 12.36 -13.54 -12.44
CA HIS A 63 13.26 -12.58 -13.05
C HIS A 63 13.20 -11.22 -12.34
N VAL A 64 14.34 -10.53 -12.23
CA VAL A 64 14.41 -9.18 -11.67
C VAL A 64 13.76 -8.20 -12.64
N LYS A 65 12.47 -7.96 -12.46
CA LYS A 65 11.70 -6.98 -13.22
C LYS A 65 11.78 -5.62 -12.53
N GLN A 66 12.04 -4.55 -13.27
CA GLN A 66 12.02 -3.22 -12.69
C GLN A 66 10.60 -2.65 -12.69
N PRO A 67 10.12 -2.04 -11.59
CA PRO A 67 8.84 -1.37 -11.58
C PRO A 67 8.84 -0.17 -12.53
N PRO A 68 7.68 0.22 -13.09
CA PRO A 68 7.55 1.48 -13.82
C PRO A 68 7.98 2.65 -12.95
N GLN A 69 8.77 3.55 -13.53
CA GLN A 69 9.21 4.76 -12.82
C GLN A 69 8.02 5.57 -12.29
N TYR A 70 6.92 5.62 -13.05
CA TYR A 70 5.69 6.27 -12.62
C TYR A 70 5.16 5.73 -11.26
N MET A 71 5.18 4.41 -11.06
CA MET A 71 4.69 3.80 -9.81
C MET A 71 5.64 4.07 -8.64
N VAL A 72 6.95 4.11 -8.89
CA VAL A 72 7.96 4.48 -7.89
C VAL A 72 7.82 5.95 -7.49
N ASP A 73 7.65 6.84 -8.47
CA ASP A 73 7.45 8.27 -8.23
C ASP A 73 6.14 8.52 -7.47
N LEU A 74 5.08 7.78 -7.81
CA LEU A 74 3.80 7.84 -7.10
C LEU A 74 3.96 7.41 -5.64
N TYR A 75 4.63 6.29 -5.37
CA TYR A 75 4.95 5.84 -4.01
C TYR A 75 5.73 6.92 -3.23
N ASN A 76 6.80 7.47 -3.80
CA ASN A 76 7.62 8.49 -3.15
C ASN A 76 6.87 9.80 -2.88
N THR A 77 5.81 10.07 -3.65
CA THR A 77 4.93 11.23 -3.45
C THR A 77 4.03 11.04 -2.24
N VAL A 78 3.49 9.82 -2.04
CA VAL A 78 2.44 9.55 -1.04
C VAL A 78 2.98 9.01 0.28
N ALA A 79 4.17 8.43 0.28
CA ALA A 79 4.80 7.77 1.42
C ALA A 79 6.16 8.39 1.77
N ASP A 80 6.54 8.30 3.05
CA ASP A 80 7.90 8.61 3.50
C ASP A 80 8.87 7.42 3.34
N GLU A 81 10.09 7.55 3.87
CA GLU A 81 11.14 6.54 3.75
C GLU A 81 10.77 5.21 4.44
N ASP A 82 10.00 5.28 5.53
CA ASP A 82 9.50 4.11 6.28
C ASP A 82 8.17 3.59 5.69
N GLY A 83 7.68 4.19 4.61
CA GLY A 83 6.42 3.85 3.97
C GLY A 83 5.18 4.43 4.65
N VAL A 84 5.32 5.28 5.67
CA VAL A 84 4.19 5.91 6.36
C VAL A 84 3.53 6.92 5.41
N THR A 85 2.20 6.92 5.41
CA THR A 85 1.40 7.80 4.55
C THR A 85 1.59 9.25 4.95
N LYS A 86 2.03 10.10 4.02
CA LYS A 86 2.26 11.53 4.25
C LYS A 86 0.96 12.30 4.39
N ASP A 87 0.02 12.05 3.48
CA ASP A 87 -1.29 12.67 3.44
C ASP A 87 -2.28 11.65 2.87
N PRO A 88 -3.31 11.25 3.65
CA PRO A 88 -4.27 10.26 3.24
C PRO A 88 -5.11 10.72 2.04
N ASP A 89 -5.24 12.00 1.73
CA ASP A 89 -6.14 12.50 0.69
C ASP A 89 -5.46 12.66 -0.68
N LEU A 90 -4.15 12.36 -0.80
CA LEU A 90 -3.40 12.50 -2.06
C LEU A 90 -3.81 11.50 -3.14
N LEU A 91 -4.27 10.31 -2.77
CA LEU A 91 -4.68 9.26 -3.70
C LEU A 91 -6.20 9.11 -3.77
N GLU A 92 -6.72 9.09 -4.99
CA GLU A 92 -8.07 8.61 -5.27
C GLU A 92 -8.11 7.09 -5.09
N GLY A 93 -8.77 6.61 -4.02
CA GLY A 93 -8.77 5.18 -3.65
C GLY A 93 -7.54 4.74 -2.86
N ASN A 94 -7.54 3.49 -2.40
CA ASN A 94 -6.46 2.92 -1.59
C ASN A 94 -5.55 1.96 -2.34
N THR A 95 -5.86 1.66 -3.61
CA THR A 95 -5.07 0.73 -4.42
C THR A 95 -4.87 1.27 -5.83
N VAL A 96 -3.62 1.33 -6.28
CA VAL A 96 -3.21 1.69 -7.64
C VAL A 96 -2.47 0.52 -8.26
N ARG A 97 -2.88 0.09 -9.46
CA ARG A 97 -2.27 -1.03 -10.19
C ARG A 97 -1.78 -0.59 -11.57
N SER A 98 -0.60 -1.07 -11.98
CA SER A 98 -0.08 -0.87 -13.34
C SER A 98 -0.11 -2.18 -14.13
N PHE A 99 -0.89 -2.21 -15.21
CA PHE A 99 -1.00 -3.35 -16.12
C PHE A 99 -0.26 -3.08 -17.41
N PHE A 100 0.49 -4.05 -17.90
CA PHE A 100 1.23 -3.95 -19.16
C PHE A 100 0.52 -4.67 -20.31
N ASP A 101 0.75 -4.24 -21.54
CA ASP A 101 0.25 -4.94 -22.74
C ASP A 101 1.02 -6.26 -22.97
N LYS A 102 0.61 -7.32 -22.29
CA LYS A 102 1.23 -8.66 -22.39
C LYS A 102 0.86 -9.40 -23.68
N ILE A 103 -0.22 -8.99 -24.36
CA ILE A 103 -0.78 -9.75 -25.50
C ILE A 103 -0.08 -9.38 -26.82
N HIS A 104 0.89 -8.46 -26.76
CA HIS A 104 1.68 -8.06 -27.91
C HIS A 104 0.82 -7.67 -29.09
N SER A 105 -0.16 -6.83 -28.79
CA SER A 105 -1.11 -6.39 -29.76
C SER A 105 -0.46 -5.69 -30.96
N ASP A 106 -1.16 -5.72 -32.09
CA ASP A 106 -0.76 -4.97 -33.28
C ASP A 106 -0.47 -3.51 -32.93
N HIS A 107 0.39 -2.86 -33.73
CA HIS A 107 0.69 -1.44 -33.58
C HIS A 107 -0.62 -0.64 -33.42
N MET A 108 -0.82 -0.07 -32.23
CA MET A 108 -1.98 0.75 -31.84
C MET A 108 -3.23 0.04 -31.27
N HIS A 109 -3.19 -1.26 -30.92
CA HIS A 109 -4.35 -1.98 -30.37
C HIS A 109 -4.15 -2.65 -28.99
N PHE A 110 -3.93 -1.89 -27.92
CA PHE A 110 -3.56 -2.43 -26.61
C PHE A 110 -4.63 -3.30 -25.93
N LEU A 111 -4.20 -4.42 -25.31
CA LEU A 111 -5.07 -5.31 -24.54
C LEU A 111 -4.44 -5.60 -23.16
N PHE A 112 -5.22 -5.37 -22.09
CA PHE A 112 -4.78 -5.49 -20.71
C PHE A 112 -5.53 -6.62 -20.01
N ASN A 113 -4.82 -7.46 -19.27
CA ASN A 113 -5.43 -8.46 -18.40
C ASN A 113 -5.71 -7.83 -17.03
N LEU A 114 -6.98 -7.78 -16.62
CA LEU A 114 -7.42 -7.20 -15.35
C LEU A 114 -7.92 -8.28 -14.36
N SER A 115 -7.46 -9.53 -14.50
CA SER A 115 -7.87 -10.65 -13.63
C SER A 115 -7.59 -10.42 -12.14
N THR A 116 -6.58 -9.61 -11.81
CA THR A 116 -6.21 -9.31 -10.41
C THR A 116 -7.02 -8.19 -9.77
N VAL A 117 -7.98 -7.60 -10.49
CA VAL A 117 -8.94 -6.63 -9.94
C VAL A 117 -10.13 -7.40 -9.40
N ALA A 118 -10.37 -7.34 -8.09
CA ALA A 118 -11.50 -8.06 -7.51
C ALA A 118 -12.84 -7.40 -7.86
N ARG A 119 -13.89 -8.21 -8.04
CA ARG A 119 -15.22 -7.73 -8.50
C ARG A 119 -15.90 -6.75 -7.54
N ASN A 120 -15.54 -6.80 -6.26
CA ASN A 120 -16.04 -5.91 -5.21
C ASN A 120 -15.26 -4.58 -5.13
N GLU A 121 -14.13 -4.45 -5.84
CA GLU A 121 -13.39 -3.20 -5.86
C GLU A 121 -14.09 -2.16 -6.72
N LYS A 122 -14.18 -0.94 -6.19
CA LYS A 122 -14.77 0.19 -6.90
C LYS A 122 -13.73 0.81 -7.82
N ILE A 123 -14.02 0.78 -9.13
CA ILE A 123 -13.20 1.45 -10.16
C ILE A 123 -13.40 2.97 -10.10
N LEU A 124 -12.36 3.69 -9.68
CA LEU A 124 -12.37 5.14 -9.58
C LEU A 124 -11.96 5.79 -10.90
N THR A 125 -10.69 5.64 -11.28
CA THR A 125 -10.12 6.21 -12.49
C THR A 125 -9.18 5.23 -13.16
N ALA A 126 -9.07 5.32 -14.49
CA ALA A 126 -8.13 4.53 -15.25
C ALA A 126 -7.49 5.37 -16.36
N GLU A 127 -6.19 5.20 -16.52
CA GLU A 127 -5.36 5.98 -17.43
C GLU A 127 -4.54 5.06 -18.32
N LEU A 128 -4.50 5.38 -19.61
CA LEU A 128 -3.60 4.75 -20.57
C LEU A 128 -2.38 5.65 -20.75
N HIS A 129 -1.20 5.10 -20.43
CA HIS A 129 0.09 5.76 -20.52
C HIS A 129 0.85 5.22 -21.72
N LEU A 130 1.11 6.08 -22.70
CA LEU A 130 1.82 5.72 -23.93
C LEU A 130 3.08 6.58 -24.10
N PHE A 131 4.25 5.97 -24.27
CA PHE A 131 5.47 6.71 -24.53
C PHE A 131 5.61 7.02 -26.03
N LYS A 132 5.38 8.26 -26.44
CA LYS A 132 5.54 8.74 -27.82
C LYS A 132 7.02 8.83 -28.19
N LEU A 133 7.40 8.14 -29.26
CA LEU A 133 8.76 8.12 -29.79
C LEU A 133 9.02 9.34 -30.68
N LYS A 134 10.30 9.72 -30.79
CA LYS A 134 10.71 10.75 -31.76
C LYS A 134 10.47 10.24 -33.20
N PRO A 135 9.97 11.09 -34.11
CA PRO A 135 9.84 10.74 -35.53
C PRO A 135 11.19 10.37 -36.13
N ARG A 136 11.21 9.40 -37.05
CA ARG A 136 12.44 9.02 -37.74
C ARG A 136 12.91 10.17 -38.65
N PRO A 137 14.23 10.34 -38.88
CA PRO A 137 14.74 11.40 -39.76
C PRO A 137 14.12 11.41 -41.16
N SER A 138 13.84 10.23 -41.73
CA SER A 138 13.16 10.04 -43.02
C SER A 138 11.73 10.61 -43.06
N GLU A 139 11.04 10.67 -41.92
CA GLU A 139 9.65 11.08 -41.80
C GLU A 139 9.50 12.57 -41.43
N GLN A 140 10.59 13.21 -40.98
CA GLN A 140 10.58 14.63 -40.60
C GLN A 140 10.20 15.55 -41.78
N ALA A 141 10.48 15.14 -43.02
CA ALA A 141 10.11 15.88 -44.22
C ALA A 141 8.58 15.96 -44.42
N TYR A 142 7.83 14.92 -44.05
CA TYR A 142 6.37 14.85 -44.17
C TYR A 142 5.68 15.93 -43.33
N PHE A 143 6.32 16.34 -42.22
CA PHE A 143 5.76 17.27 -41.25
C PHE A 143 6.38 18.66 -41.24
N LYS A 144 7.16 19.04 -42.25
CA LYS A 144 7.63 20.43 -42.39
C LYS A 144 6.49 21.46 -42.38
N ARG A 145 5.24 21.03 -42.64
CA ARG A 145 4.03 21.87 -42.65
C ARG A 145 3.03 21.56 -41.53
N HIS A 146 3.25 20.52 -40.72
CA HIS A 146 2.33 20.11 -39.67
C HIS A 146 3.07 19.99 -38.34
N HIS A 147 2.71 20.84 -37.38
CA HIS A 147 3.35 20.83 -36.06
C HIS A 147 2.60 19.98 -35.03
N PHE A 148 1.33 19.67 -35.29
CA PHE A 148 0.45 18.97 -34.36
C PHE A 148 -0.34 17.86 -35.06
N CYS A 149 -0.65 16.81 -34.31
CA CYS A 149 -1.56 15.74 -34.70
C CYS A 149 -2.56 15.47 -33.58
N GLN A 150 -3.72 14.93 -33.95
CA GLN A 150 -4.74 14.51 -33.01
C GLN A 150 -4.61 13.02 -32.76
N ILE A 151 -4.36 12.64 -31.51
CA ILE A 151 -4.41 11.25 -31.06
C ILE A 151 -5.80 11.03 -30.44
N SER A 152 -6.49 9.99 -30.90
CA SER A 152 -7.80 9.60 -30.38
C SER A 152 -7.78 8.14 -29.94
N VAL A 153 -8.25 7.91 -28.72
CA VAL A 153 -8.30 6.62 -28.03
C VAL A 153 -9.75 6.13 -28.01
N TYR A 154 -9.97 4.90 -28.46
CA TYR A 154 -11.28 4.29 -28.59
C TYR A 154 -11.36 2.96 -27.85
N LEU A 155 -12.50 2.71 -27.19
CA LEU A 155 -12.90 1.39 -26.75
C LEU A 155 -13.35 0.58 -27.97
N VAL A 156 -12.82 -0.64 -28.12
CA VAL A 156 -13.28 -1.58 -29.15
C VAL A 156 -14.52 -2.31 -28.64
N LEU A 157 -15.62 -2.22 -29.40
CA LEU A 157 -16.89 -2.90 -29.08
C LEU A 157 -17.02 -4.23 -29.84
N ASP A 158 -16.54 -4.26 -31.09
CA ASP A 158 -16.60 -5.44 -31.97
C ASP A 158 -15.33 -5.47 -32.83
N LYS A 159 -14.51 -6.52 -32.66
CA LYS A 159 -13.25 -6.69 -33.40
C LYS A 159 -13.46 -6.73 -34.92
N ASN A 160 -14.59 -7.27 -35.39
CA ASN A 160 -14.90 -7.38 -36.81
C ASN A 160 -15.32 -6.04 -37.44
N LYS A 161 -15.68 -5.06 -36.61
CA LYS A 161 -16.17 -3.73 -37.04
C LYS A 161 -15.26 -2.60 -36.58
N ILE A 162 -14.00 -2.86 -36.21
CA ILE A 162 -13.03 -1.87 -35.69
C ILE A 162 -12.91 -0.61 -36.58
N GLN A 163 -12.99 -0.77 -37.90
CA GLN A 163 -12.88 0.34 -38.85
C GLN A 163 -14.17 1.20 -38.92
N LEU A 164 -15.31 0.61 -38.57
CA LEU A 164 -16.61 1.26 -38.61
C LEU A 164 -16.86 2.06 -37.33
N PRO A 165 -17.52 3.23 -37.40
CA PRO A 165 -17.88 4.00 -36.21
C PRO A 165 -18.72 3.22 -35.18
N GLN A 166 -19.49 2.22 -35.62
CA GLN A 166 -20.33 1.38 -34.75
C GLN A 166 -19.52 0.35 -33.95
N GLY A 167 -18.32 -0.03 -34.41
CA GLY A 167 -17.48 -1.02 -33.73
C GLY A 167 -16.54 -0.41 -32.69
N ARG A 168 -16.55 0.91 -32.50
CA ARG A 168 -15.67 1.62 -31.57
C ARG A 168 -16.33 2.83 -30.92
N LYS A 169 -16.04 3.06 -29.64
CA LYS A 169 -16.51 4.24 -28.89
C LYS A 169 -15.34 5.13 -28.53
N LEU A 170 -15.41 6.43 -28.86
CA LEU A 170 -14.35 7.38 -28.49
C LEU A 170 -14.32 7.55 -26.96
N LEU A 171 -13.13 7.41 -26.36
CA LEU A 171 -12.90 7.60 -24.92
C LEU A 171 -12.26 8.95 -24.65
N SER A 172 -11.15 9.23 -25.34
CA SER A 172 -10.35 10.43 -25.12
C SER A 172 -9.66 10.86 -26.41
N SER A 173 -9.39 12.15 -26.55
CA SER A 173 -8.67 12.70 -27.69
C SER A 173 -7.84 13.90 -27.28
N LYS A 174 -6.60 13.99 -27.78
CA LYS A 174 -5.67 15.07 -27.47
C LYS A 174 -4.94 15.55 -28.72
N LEU A 175 -4.69 16.85 -28.80
CA LEU A 175 -3.78 17.43 -29.77
C LEU A 175 -2.35 17.40 -29.21
N VAL A 176 -1.43 16.75 -29.90
CA VAL A 176 -0.03 16.62 -29.45
C VAL A 176 0.95 17.18 -30.47
N PRO A 177 2.08 17.77 -30.02
CA PRO A 177 3.16 18.17 -30.92
C PRO A 177 3.75 16.95 -31.61
N ILE A 178 3.98 17.02 -32.90
CA ILE A 178 4.50 15.89 -33.68
C ILE A 178 5.95 15.59 -33.36
N HIS A 179 6.78 16.63 -33.18
CA HIS A 179 8.23 16.49 -33.00
C HIS A 179 8.66 16.20 -31.55
N SER A 180 7.74 16.26 -30.59
CA SER A 180 8.03 15.92 -29.19
C SER A 180 8.21 14.41 -29.00
N SER A 181 8.83 14.03 -27.90
CA SER A 181 8.79 12.67 -27.37
C SER A 181 8.51 12.74 -25.88
N GLY A 182 7.80 11.76 -25.34
CA GLY A 182 7.42 11.74 -23.93
C GLY A 182 6.16 10.94 -23.69
N TRP A 183 5.70 10.96 -22.44
CA TRP A 183 4.48 10.29 -22.03
C TRP A 183 3.25 11.05 -22.46
N GLU A 184 2.32 10.34 -23.10
CA GLU A 184 0.98 10.80 -23.40
C GLU A 184 -0.01 9.98 -22.59
N VAL A 185 -0.74 10.67 -21.70
CA VAL A 185 -1.75 10.06 -20.81
C VAL A 185 -3.15 10.33 -21.34
N PHE A 186 -4.01 9.30 -21.33
CA PHE A 186 -5.39 9.35 -21.78
C PHE A 186 -6.33 8.69 -20.76
N SER A 187 -7.43 9.35 -20.40
CA SER A 187 -8.44 8.75 -19.54
C SER A 187 -9.22 7.66 -20.28
N ILE A 188 -9.30 6.48 -19.68
CA ILE A 188 -9.97 5.29 -20.22
C ILE A 188 -10.91 4.63 -19.21
N THR A 189 -11.28 5.33 -18.13
CA THR A 189 -12.14 4.83 -17.04
C THR A 189 -13.42 4.15 -17.55
N GLN A 190 -14.06 4.70 -18.58
CA GLN A 190 -15.27 4.11 -19.15
C GLN A 190 -15.03 2.73 -19.79
N ALA A 191 -13.84 2.48 -20.35
CA ALA A 191 -13.48 1.19 -20.91
C ALA A 191 -13.33 0.13 -19.82
N VAL A 192 -12.59 0.47 -18.76
CA VAL A 192 -12.36 -0.45 -17.65
C VAL A 192 -13.66 -0.82 -16.92
N ARG A 193 -14.55 0.16 -16.70
CA ARG A 193 -15.89 -0.11 -16.14
C ARG A 193 -16.71 -1.03 -17.05
N ALA A 194 -16.68 -0.81 -18.37
CA ALA A 194 -17.37 -1.70 -19.30
C ALA A 194 -16.83 -3.14 -19.25
N TRP A 195 -15.51 -3.33 -19.16
CA TRP A 195 -14.90 -4.66 -19.05
C TRP A 195 -15.23 -5.37 -17.73
N ASN A 196 -15.42 -4.59 -16.66
CA ASN A 196 -15.81 -5.12 -15.35
C ASN A 196 -17.26 -5.62 -15.31
N ASP A 197 -18.17 -4.97 -16.04
CA ASP A 197 -19.60 -5.29 -16.08
C ASP A 197 -19.97 -6.42 -17.08
N GLU A 198 -19.05 -7.37 -17.32
CA GLU A 198 -19.22 -8.55 -18.21
C GLU A 198 -19.25 -8.28 -19.73
N SER A 199 -18.76 -7.12 -20.21
CA SER A 199 -18.47 -6.98 -21.64
C SER A 199 -17.13 -7.64 -22.00
N ALA A 200 -17.09 -8.35 -23.14
CA ALA A 200 -15.85 -8.94 -23.63
C ALA A 200 -14.79 -7.85 -23.82
N ASN A 201 -13.63 -8.03 -23.18
CA ASN A 201 -12.51 -7.12 -23.31
C ASN A 201 -11.86 -7.27 -24.70
N HIS A 202 -12.26 -6.40 -25.62
CA HIS A 202 -11.69 -6.34 -26.96
C HIS A 202 -10.51 -5.36 -27.08
N GLY A 203 -10.10 -4.72 -25.99
CA GLY A 203 -8.97 -3.80 -25.95
C GLY A 203 -9.28 -2.37 -26.38
N ILE A 204 -8.21 -1.61 -26.57
CA ILE A 204 -8.22 -0.18 -26.85
C ILE A 204 -7.53 0.09 -28.17
N LEU A 205 -8.20 0.83 -29.05
CA LEU A 205 -7.64 1.27 -30.32
C LEU A 205 -7.15 2.71 -30.21
N VAL A 206 -5.92 2.95 -30.61
CA VAL A 206 -5.35 4.30 -30.75
C VAL A 206 -5.29 4.66 -32.23
N THR A 207 -5.71 5.87 -32.57
CA THR A 207 -5.63 6.37 -33.94
C THR A 207 -5.02 7.76 -33.96
N VAL A 208 -4.34 8.08 -35.06
CA VAL A 208 -3.69 9.37 -35.27
C VAL A 208 -4.25 10.01 -36.52
N ARG A 209 -4.66 11.27 -36.40
CA ARG A 209 -5.15 12.09 -37.51
C ARG A 209 -4.37 13.39 -37.59
N ASN A 210 -4.20 13.91 -38.80
CA ASN A 210 -3.70 15.26 -38.98
C ASN A 210 -4.82 16.28 -38.68
N LEU A 211 -4.47 17.57 -38.64
CA LEU A 211 -5.44 18.65 -38.42
C LEU A 211 -6.50 18.76 -39.53
N GLY A 212 -6.23 18.21 -40.72
CA GLY A 212 -7.19 18.10 -41.82
C GLY A 212 -8.14 16.91 -41.71
N GLY A 213 -8.05 16.11 -40.63
CA GLY A 213 -8.90 14.95 -40.38
C GLY A 213 -8.50 13.66 -41.12
N ALA A 214 -7.48 13.69 -41.97
CA ALA A 214 -6.97 12.50 -42.64
C ALA A 214 -6.18 11.62 -41.67
N GLN A 215 -6.29 10.30 -41.82
CA GLN A 215 -5.45 9.37 -41.07
C GLN A 215 -3.98 9.53 -41.46
N VAL A 216 -3.14 9.54 -40.44
CA VAL A 216 -1.68 9.56 -40.60
C VAL A 216 -1.19 8.11 -40.58
N ASP A 217 -0.19 7.80 -41.40
CA ASP A 217 0.46 6.49 -41.40
C ASP A 217 0.95 6.15 -39.96
N PRO A 218 0.57 4.99 -39.40
CA PRO A 218 0.99 4.54 -38.07
C PRO A 218 2.51 4.49 -37.86
N ASN A 219 3.29 4.36 -38.93
CA ASN A 219 4.75 4.34 -38.84
C ASN A 219 5.35 5.70 -38.47
N ILE A 220 4.58 6.78 -38.66
CA ILE A 220 5.07 8.14 -38.52
C ILE A 220 4.98 8.61 -37.06
N ILE A 221 3.83 8.37 -36.40
CA ILE A 221 3.67 8.61 -34.96
C ILE A 221 3.65 7.26 -34.28
N ARG A 222 4.75 6.93 -33.61
CA ARG A 222 4.96 5.63 -32.98
C ARG A 222 4.97 5.76 -31.47
N PHE A 223 4.44 4.75 -30.80
CA PHE A 223 4.62 4.57 -29.37
C PHE A 223 5.62 3.45 -29.12
N ALA A 224 6.30 3.53 -27.98
CA ALA A 224 7.14 2.44 -27.52
C ALA A 224 6.29 1.17 -27.34
N SER A 225 6.94 0.02 -27.53
CA SER A 225 6.37 -1.31 -27.40
C SER A 225 7.31 -2.14 -26.53
N GLY A 226 6.75 -3.07 -25.76
CA GLY A 226 7.55 -3.94 -24.88
C GLY A 226 8.48 -4.92 -25.57
N ARG A 227 8.32 -5.15 -26.88
CA ARG A 227 9.25 -5.98 -27.66
C ARG A 227 10.51 -5.23 -28.09
N ASP A 228 10.33 -4.01 -28.55
CA ASP A 228 11.38 -3.29 -29.30
C ASP A 228 12.04 -2.16 -28.49
N HIS A 229 11.54 -1.89 -27.28
CA HIS A 229 11.97 -0.76 -26.46
C HIS A 229 12.17 -1.20 -25.01
N HIS A 230 12.98 -0.40 -24.30
CA HIS A 230 13.26 -0.60 -22.88
C HIS A 230 11.98 -0.71 -22.05
N GLU A 231 11.97 -1.61 -21.06
CA GLU A 231 10.80 -1.93 -20.22
C GLU A 231 10.18 -0.70 -19.57
N SER A 232 11.01 0.26 -19.16
CA SER A 232 10.55 1.54 -18.57
C SER A 232 9.73 2.44 -19.49
N LYS A 233 9.61 2.13 -20.78
CA LYS A 233 8.81 2.88 -21.77
C LYS A 233 7.59 2.10 -22.26
N GLN A 234 7.33 0.93 -21.70
CA GLN A 234 6.24 0.08 -22.15
C GLN A 234 4.87 0.76 -21.96
N PRO A 235 3.93 0.56 -22.90
CA PRO A 235 2.54 0.95 -22.70
C PRO A 235 1.99 0.32 -21.44
N MET A 236 1.35 1.13 -20.61
CA MET A 236 0.74 0.65 -19.37
C MET A 236 -0.64 1.29 -19.14
N LEU A 237 -1.51 0.53 -18.50
CA LEU A 237 -2.76 0.99 -17.93
C LEU A 237 -2.54 1.18 -16.43
N VAL A 238 -2.79 2.38 -15.93
CA VAL A 238 -2.79 2.68 -14.50
C VAL A 238 -4.23 2.73 -14.02
N LEU A 239 -4.57 1.93 -13.02
CA LEU A 239 -5.91 1.79 -12.48
C LEU A 239 -5.92 2.20 -11.00
N PHE A 240 -6.82 3.12 -10.66
CA PHE A 240 -7.11 3.53 -9.30
C PHE A 240 -8.43 2.90 -8.83
N THR A 241 -8.37 2.23 -7.68
CA THR A 241 -9.46 1.43 -7.12
C THR A 241 -9.59 1.63 -5.62
N ASP A 242 -10.77 1.35 -5.10
CA ASP A 242 -11.05 1.31 -3.67
C ASP A 242 -11.64 -0.06 -3.31
N ASP A 243 -10.97 -0.80 -2.42
CA ASP A 243 -11.42 -2.12 -1.96
C ASP A 243 -12.43 -2.05 -0.79
N GLY A 244 -12.81 -0.84 -0.36
CA GLY A 244 -13.76 -0.60 0.72
C GLY A 244 -13.17 -0.77 2.12
N ARG A 245 -11.87 -1.07 2.26
CA ARG A 245 -11.18 -1.10 3.56
C ARG A 245 -10.77 0.30 4.03
N ARG A 246 -10.74 1.28 3.13
CA ARG A 246 -10.49 2.68 3.44
C ARG A 246 -11.67 3.24 4.23
N GLY A 247 -11.52 3.38 5.55
CA GLY A 247 -12.54 4.00 6.40
C GLY A 247 -13.46 3.05 7.19
N ILE A 248 -13.04 1.82 7.51
CA ILE A 248 -13.55 1.16 8.73
C ILE A 248 -12.89 1.81 9.96
N VAL A 249 -13.05 3.13 10.10
CA VAL A 249 -12.60 3.91 11.24
C VAL A 249 -13.84 4.49 11.89
N SER A 250 -14.04 4.10 13.15
CA SER A 250 -15.06 4.66 14.03
C SER A 250 -14.96 6.18 14.03
N VAL A 251 -16.02 6.84 13.55
CA VAL A 251 -16.20 8.28 13.64
C VAL A 251 -16.32 8.67 15.11
N ASN A 252 -15.18 8.98 15.74
CA ASN A 252 -15.14 9.89 16.87
C ASN A 252 -14.49 11.19 16.39
N ASN A 253 -15.25 11.94 15.58
CA ASN A 253 -14.90 13.29 15.19
C ASN A 253 -14.89 14.20 16.42
N GLN A 254 -13.70 14.54 16.92
CA GLN A 254 -13.45 15.83 17.53
C GLN A 254 -12.42 16.57 16.67
N PRO A 255 -12.75 17.77 16.16
CA PRO A 255 -11.78 18.57 15.44
C PRO A 255 -10.91 19.28 16.48
N ASP A 256 -9.64 18.91 16.58
CA ASP A 256 -8.66 19.80 17.18
C ASP A 256 -7.48 19.93 16.22
N GLY A 257 -7.42 21.11 15.62
CA GLY A 257 -6.36 21.50 14.71
C GLY A 257 -5.09 21.82 15.50
N GLN A 258 -3.98 21.22 15.10
CA GLN A 258 -2.67 21.85 14.94
C GLN A 258 -1.65 20.77 14.57
N MET A 259 -1.08 20.88 13.37
CA MET A 259 0.09 20.12 12.96
C MET A 259 1.28 20.55 13.81
N VAL A 260 1.83 19.62 14.59
CA VAL A 260 3.13 19.81 15.26
C VAL A 260 4.17 19.02 14.45
N PRO A 261 5.27 19.65 13.97
CA PRO A 261 6.34 18.91 13.30
C PRO A 261 7.11 18.06 14.31
N LEU A 262 7.56 16.86 13.88
CA LEU A 262 8.47 16.01 14.65
C LEU A 262 9.77 16.77 15.00
N PRO A 263 10.25 16.76 16.26
CA PRO A 263 11.55 17.30 16.59
C PRO A 263 12.65 16.27 16.29
N ASN A 264 13.43 16.53 15.25
CA ASN A 264 14.76 15.94 15.04
C ASN A 264 15.81 16.73 15.85
N GLY A 265 16.44 16.10 16.82
CA GLY A 265 17.59 16.66 17.53
C GLY A 265 18.22 15.65 18.51
N PRO A 266 19.56 15.52 18.57
CA PRO A 266 20.23 14.57 19.44
C PRO A 266 20.31 15.11 20.88
N PHE A 267 19.80 14.33 21.84
CA PHE A 267 19.89 14.64 23.26
C PHE A 267 21.32 14.38 23.79
N VAL A 268 21.99 15.44 24.26
CA VAL A 268 23.22 15.37 25.06
C VAL A 268 22.84 15.28 26.55
N PRO A 269 23.39 14.37 27.37
CA PRO A 269 23.03 14.28 28.78
C PRO A 269 23.86 15.24 29.64
N ALA A 270 23.19 16.18 30.31
CA ALA A 270 23.80 16.95 31.38
C ALA A 270 23.73 16.16 32.69
N SER A 271 24.91 15.82 33.20
CA SER A 271 25.15 15.21 34.51
C SER A 271 24.58 16.08 35.64
N ASN A 272 23.74 15.51 36.50
CA ASN A 272 23.73 15.87 37.92
C ASN A 272 23.46 14.64 38.79
N ARG A 273 24.51 14.21 39.49
CA ARG A 273 24.50 13.12 40.46
C ARG A 273 23.69 13.51 41.70
N THR A 274 22.61 12.80 41.96
CA THR A 274 22.11 12.57 43.32
C THR A 274 22.01 11.08 43.55
N ARG A 275 22.75 10.60 44.57
CA ARG A 275 22.75 9.20 45.00
C ARG A 275 21.39 8.86 45.59
N ILE A 276 20.66 7.94 44.98
CA ILE A 276 19.56 7.23 45.63
C ILE A 276 19.86 5.73 45.57
N SER A 277 19.64 5.11 46.73
CA SER A 277 19.92 3.73 47.09
C SER A 277 19.41 2.71 46.05
N ARG A 278 20.25 1.71 45.76
CA ARG A 278 19.85 0.49 45.06
C ARG A 278 18.81 -0.23 45.93
N SER A 279 17.55 -0.06 45.56
CA SER A 279 16.46 -0.93 45.99
C SER A 279 16.12 -1.83 44.81
N VAL A 280 15.92 -3.10 45.15
CA VAL A 280 15.50 -4.22 44.32
C VAL A 280 14.51 -3.78 43.23
N GLU A 281 14.78 -4.21 41.99
CA GLU A 281 13.91 -4.06 40.82
C GLU A 281 12.54 -4.71 41.11
N ASP A 282 11.64 -3.93 41.70
CA ASP A 282 10.21 -4.15 41.57
C ASP A 282 9.88 -3.80 40.11
N ASP A 283 9.29 -4.75 39.39
CA ASP A 283 8.67 -4.56 38.07
C ASP A 283 7.45 -3.62 38.20
N GLY A 284 7.73 -2.40 38.66
CA GLY A 284 6.83 -1.25 38.70
C GLY A 284 6.67 -0.78 37.28
N GLN A 285 5.81 -1.48 36.53
CA GLN A 285 5.47 -1.25 35.14
C GLN A 285 5.41 0.24 34.82
N LEU A 286 6.36 0.70 33.99
CA LEU A 286 6.41 2.06 33.47
C LEU A 286 5.03 2.54 33.02
N PRO A 287 4.71 3.85 33.14
CA PRO A 287 3.43 4.37 32.69
C PRO A 287 3.22 4.10 31.19
N CYS A 288 1.96 3.94 30.77
CA CYS A 288 1.60 3.66 29.40
C CYS A 288 2.31 4.59 28.41
N GLN A 289 3.12 4.00 27.52
CA GLN A 289 3.90 4.74 26.54
C GLN A 289 4.11 3.92 25.26
N ARG A 290 4.59 4.60 24.23
CA ARG A 290 4.92 4.00 22.94
C ARG A 290 6.34 3.44 22.97
N HIS A 291 6.49 2.22 22.48
CA HIS A 291 7.74 1.48 22.42
C HIS A 291 8.12 1.16 20.96
N PRO A 292 9.43 1.12 20.63
CA PRO A 292 9.90 0.73 19.31
C PRO A 292 9.51 -0.72 18.99
N LEU A 293 9.04 -0.93 17.77
CA LEU A 293 8.80 -2.23 17.15
C LEU A 293 9.03 -2.03 15.65
N TYR A 294 10.04 -2.71 15.12
CA TYR A 294 10.33 -2.71 13.69
C TYR A 294 9.85 -4.02 13.09
N VAL A 295 9.13 -3.92 11.98
CA VAL A 295 8.65 -5.06 11.21
C VAL A 295 9.52 -5.18 9.98
N ASP A 296 10.28 -6.26 9.88
CA ASP A 296 11.17 -6.53 8.75
C ASP A 296 10.53 -7.52 7.78
N PHE A 297 10.26 -7.09 6.54
CA PHE A 297 9.66 -7.96 5.53
C PHE A 297 10.62 -9.03 5.01
N GLU A 298 11.93 -8.87 5.16
CA GLU A 298 12.90 -9.91 4.84
C GLU A 298 12.83 -11.06 5.84
N GLU A 299 12.72 -10.76 7.15
CA GLU A 299 12.57 -11.78 8.20
C GLU A 299 11.25 -12.56 8.07
N ILE A 300 10.19 -11.90 7.60
CA ILE A 300 8.89 -12.52 7.30
C ILE A 300 8.97 -13.39 6.04
N GLY A 301 9.94 -13.14 5.15
CA GLY A 301 10.09 -13.85 3.87
C GLY A 301 9.28 -13.23 2.72
N TRP A 302 8.94 -11.95 2.82
CA TRP A 302 8.15 -11.20 1.82
C TRP A 302 9.00 -10.31 0.91
N SER A 303 10.32 -10.26 1.12
CA SER A 303 11.27 -9.48 0.32
C SER A 303 11.33 -9.87 -1.17
N GLY A 304 10.81 -11.06 -1.54
CA GLY A 304 10.76 -11.57 -2.91
C GLY A 304 9.70 -10.91 -3.81
N TRP A 305 8.71 -10.24 -3.22
CA TRP A 305 7.62 -9.59 -3.97
C TRP A 305 7.34 -8.15 -3.50
N ILE A 306 7.73 -7.77 -2.28
CA ILE A 306 7.69 -6.37 -1.82
C ILE A 306 8.86 -5.59 -2.42
N ILE A 307 8.53 -4.47 -3.08
CA ILE A 307 9.49 -3.53 -3.66
C ILE A 307 9.90 -2.49 -2.62
N SER A 308 8.92 -1.88 -1.94
CA SER A 308 9.15 -0.86 -0.91
C SER A 308 7.97 -0.76 0.08
N PRO A 309 8.23 -0.41 1.36
CA PRO A 309 9.55 -0.35 2.01
C PRO A 309 10.11 -1.76 2.30
N ARG A 310 11.34 -1.87 2.78
CA ARG A 310 11.93 -3.16 3.22
C ARG A 310 11.43 -3.62 4.59
N GLY A 311 10.93 -2.67 5.36
CA GLY A 311 10.31 -2.86 6.66
C GLY A 311 9.84 -1.50 7.14
N TYR A 312 9.19 -1.45 8.30
CA TYR A 312 8.66 -0.20 8.84
C TYR A 312 8.59 -0.23 10.36
N ASN A 313 8.59 0.97 10.97
CA ASN A 313 8.44 1.13 12.41
C ASN A 313 6.95 1.11 12.79
N ALA A 314 6.42 -0.09 13.11
CA ALA A 314 5.04 -0.25 13.58
C ALA A 314 4.82 0.42 14.95
N TYR A 315 5.83 0.36 15.83
CA TYR A 315 5.72 0.66 17.25
C TYR A 315 4.64 -0.20 17.96
N HIS A 316 4.66 -0.21 19.28
CA HIS A 316 3.59 -0.83 20.07
C HIS A 316 3.38 -0.09 21.38
N CYS A 317 2.22 -0.27 21.99
CA CYS A 317 1.88 0.34 23.27
C CYS A 317 2.14 -0.64 24.41
N LYS A 318 2.85 -0.18 25.44
CA LYS A 318 3.17 -0.99 26.61
C LYS A 318 3.31 -0.09 27.84
N GLY A 319 2.95 -0.65 28.99
CA GLY A 319 3.01 0.02 30.29
C GLY A 319 1.74 -0.18 31.08
N SER A 320 1.70 0.38 32.29
CA SER A 320 0.55 0.31 33.18
C SER A 320 -0.31 1.57 33.11
N CYS A 321 -1.60 1.40 33.42
CA CYS A 321 -2.59 2.47 33.54
C CYS A 321 -3.13 2.56 34.98
N PRO A 322 -2.28 2.94 35.96
CA PRO A 322 -2.66 2.95 37.37
C PRO A 322 -3.58 4.13 37.72
N PHE A 323 -4.43 3.95 38.72
CA PHE A 323 -5.17 5.06 39.31
C PHE A 323 -4.25 5.95 40.17
N PRO A 324 -4.37 7.30 40.12
CA PRO A 324 -5.23 8.07 39.23
C PRO A 324 -4.64 8.24 37.83
N LEU A 325 -5.49 8.20 36.80
CA LEU A 325 -5.05 8.44 35.43
C LEU A 325 -4.76 9.93 35.20
N GLY A 326 -3.49 10.24 34.97
CA GLY A 326 -3.05 11.56 34.53
C GLY A 326 -3.42 11.86 33.08
N GLN A 327 -3.59 13.14 32.75
CA GLN A 327 -3.93 13.60 31.40
C GLN A 327 -2.86 13.25 30.34
N ASN A 328 -1.61 13.06 30.78
CA ASN A 328 -0.52 12.58 29.93
C ASN A 328 -0.74 11.16 29.38
N MET A 329 -1.60 10.36 30.02
CA MET A 329 -1.99 9.02 29.57
C MET A 329 -3.26 9.02 28.70
N ARG A 330 -3.77 10.20 28.34
CA ARG A 330 -4.92 10.42 27.43
C ARG A 330 -6.11 9.48 27.69
N PRO A 331 -6.60 9.41 28.95
CA PRO A 331 -7.68 8.48 29.25
C PRO A 331 -9.00 8.95 28.63
N THR A 332 -9.81 8.01 28.17
CA THR A 332 -11.23 8.33 27.90
C THR A 332 -11.98 8.56 29.21
N ASN A 333 -13.15 9.18 29.14
CA ASN A 333 -14.04 9.26 30.30
C ASN A 333 -14.40 7.86 30.83
N HIS A 334 -14.61 6.89 29.93
CA HIS A 334 -14.88 5.50 30.30
C HIS A 334 -13.69 4.88 31.05
N ALA A 335 -12.48 5.01 30.53
CA ALA A 335 -11.25 4.53 31.18
C ALA A 335 -11.04 5.17 32.55
N THR A 336 -11.35 6.46 32.69
CA THR A 336 -11.26 7.18 33.96
C THR A 336 -12.23 6.60 34.99
N VAL A 337 -13.50 6.38 34.61
CA VAL A 337 -14.50 5.75 35.50
C VAL A 337 -14.09 4.32 35.84
N GLN A 338 -13.66 3.52 34.85
CA GLN A 338 -13.19 2.15 35.07
C GLN A 338 -12.02 2.10 36.06
N SER A 339 -11.06 3.02 35.93
CA SER A 339 -9.92 3.15 36.84
C SER A 339 -10.37 3.43 38.27
N ILE A 340 -11.37 4.30 38.48
CA ILE A 340 -11.96 4.59 39.79
C ILE A 340 -12.66 3.35 40.37
N ILE A 341 -13.52 2.69 39.58
CA ILE A 341 -14.26 1.49 40.01
C ILE A 341 -13.31 0.37 40.43
N ASN A 342 -12.26 0.14 39.64
CA ASN A 342 -11.19 -0.82 39.95
C ASN A 342 -10.43 -0.44 41.23
N ALA A 343 -9.99 0.82 41.35
CA ALA A 343 -9.22 1.29 42.51
C ALA A 343 -10.02 1.22 43.83
N LEU A 344 -11.31 1.54 43.78
CA LEU A 344 -12.21 1.47 44.93
C LEU A 344 -12.79 0.06 45.15
N LYS A 345 -12.48 -0.91 44.28
CA LYS A 345 -12.99 -2.29 44.30
C LYS A 345 -14.52 -2.36 44.44
N LEU A 346 -15.23 -1.42 43.82
CA LEU A 346 -16.69 -1.30 43.96
C LEU A 346 -17.43 -2.43 43.26
N THR A 347 -16.87 -2.95 42.17
CA THR A 347 -17.42 -4.05 41.40
C THR A 347 -16.34 -5.11 41.20
N LYS A 348 -16.65 -6.37 41.53
CA LYS A 348 -15.73 -7.50 41.29
C LYS A 348 -15.57 -7.73 39.79
N GLY A 349 -14.35 -8.03 39.35
CA GLY A 349 -14.04 -8.37 37.95
C GLY A 349 -13.74 -7.17 37.04
N VAL A 350 -13.83 -5.93 37.52
CA VAL A 350 -13.39 -4.76 36.76
C VAL A 350 -11.89 -4.58 36.94
N SER A 351 -11.11 -4.73 35.87
CA SER A 351 -9.65 -4.52 35.87
C SER A 351 -9.27 -3.08 35.54
N SER A 352 -7.97 -2.76 35.69
CA SER A 352 -7.42 -1.48 35.23
C SER A 352 -7.55 -1.33 33.71
N PRO A 353 -7.72 -0.11 33.18
CA PRO A 353 -7.69 0.17 31.75
C PRO A 353 -6.42 -0.34 31.04
N CYS A 354 -6.51 -0.52 29.73
CA CYS A 354 -5.43 -1.07 28.92
C CYS A 354 -4.57 0.03 28.27
N CYS A 355 -3.27 -0.21 28.15
CA CYS A 355 -2.39 0.64 27.35
C CYS A 355 -2.45 0.22 25.87
N VAL A 356 -3.16 1.00 25.06
CA VAL A 356 -3.44 0.68 23.65
C VAL A 356 -3.13 1.87 22.74
N PRO A 357 -3.02 1.67 21.41
CA PRO A 357 -2.89 2.78 20.47
C PRO A 357 -4.08 3.75 20.54
N ASP A 358 -3.78 5.03 20.71
CA ASP A 358 -4.72 6.16 20.75
C ASP A 358 -4.84 6.82 19.38
N LYS A 359 -3.71 6.91 18.65
CA LYS A 359 -3.67 7.35 17.25
C LYS A 359 -2.89 6.35 16.43
N LEU A 360 -3.41 6.03 15.26
CA LEU A 360 -2.82 5.11 14.31
C LEU A 360 -2.57 5.82 12.97
N PHE A 361 -1.53 5.40 12.27
CA PHE A 361 -1.18 5.91 10.93
C PHE A 361 -1.15 4.76 9.91
N SER A 362 -1.51 5.10 8.68
CA SER A 362 -1.49 4.19 7.54
C SER A 362 -0.09 4.09 6.92
N ILE A 363 0.22 2.96 6.31
CA ILE A 363 1.42 2.78 5.48
C ILE A 363 1.05 2.50 4.02
N ASN A 364 1.95 2.76 3.10
CA ASN A 364 1.85 2.36 1.71
C ASN A 364 2.87 1.26 1.42
N LEU A 365 2.45 0.22 0.71
CA LEU A 365 3.37 -0.78 0.16
C LEU A 365 3.32 -0.74 -1.36
N LEU A 366 4.50 -0.82 -1.96
CA LEU A 366 4.72 -1.04 -3.38
C LEU A 366 5.21 -2.47 -3.58
N TYR A 367 4.51 -3.29 -4.36
CA TYR A 367 4.81 -4.71 -4.51
C TYR A 367 4.37 -5.27 -5.87
N PHE A 368 4.79 -6.50 -6.20
CA PHE A 368 4.33 -7.23 -7.38
C PHE A 368 3.20 -8.20 -7.04
N ASP A 369 2.15 -8.23 -7.86
CA ASP A 369 1.11 -9.27 -7.79
C ASP A 369 1.54 -10.58 -8.49
N ASP A 370 0.68 -11.60 -8.47
CA ASP A 370 0.93 -12.89 -9.13
C ASP A 370 1.11 -12.79 -10.65
N ASP A 371 0.61 -11.73 -11.25
CA ASP A 371 0.75 -11.41 -12.66
C ASP A 371 1.97 -10.49 -12.92
N GLU A 372 2.85 -10.28 -11.94
CA GLU A 372 3.99 -9.35 -12.02
C GLU A 372 3.58 -7.91 -12.42
N ASN A 373 2.36 -7.51 -12.12
CA ASN A 373 1.93 -6.12 -12.17
C ASN A 373 2.40 -5.43 -10.90
N VAL A 374 2.74 -4.15 -11.01
CA VAL A 374 3.11 -3.35 -9.83
C VAL A 374 1.84 -2.80 -9.18
N VAL A 375 1.72 -3.02 -7.87
CA VAL A 375 0.62 -2.59 -7.03
C VAL A 375 1.16 -1.65 -5.95
N LEU A 376 0.56 -0.47 -5.85
CA LEU A 376 0.72 0.45 -4.73
C LEU A 376 -0.57 0.38 -3.90
N LYS A 377 -0.48 -0.01 -2.63
CA LYS A 377 -1.64 -0.13 -1.75
C LYS A 377 -1.40 0.53 -0.40
N GLN A 378 -2.39 1.28 0.06
CA GLN A 378 -2.45 1.86 1.39
C GLN A 378 -3.11 0.87 2.37
N TYR A 379 -2.50 0.71 3.54
CA TYR A 379 -2.98 -0.09 4.65
C TYR A 379 -3.16 0.80 5.87
N ASP A 380 -4.39 0.89 6.34
CA ASP A 380 -4.75 1.69 7.51
C ASP A 380 -4.36 0.99 8.81
N ASP A 381 -4.18 1.78 9.86
CA ASP A 381 -3.97 1.29 11.23
C ASP A 381 -2.71 0.44 11.48
N MET A 382 -1.65 0.68 10.71
CA MET A 382 -0.43 -0.14 10.75
C MET A 382 0.65 0.39 11.70
N VAL A 383 0.62 1.68 12.05
CA VAL A 383 1.64 2.33 12.89
C VAL A 383 1.00 3.01 14.09
N ALA A 384 1.44 2.66 15.31
CA ALA A 384 1.02 3.35 16.52
C ALA A 384 1.70 4.73 16.59
N GLY A 385 0.94 5.81 16.37
CA GLY A 385 1.41 7.19 16.49
C GLY A 385 1.50 7.66 17.94
N SER A 386 0.53 7.26 18.77
CA SER A 386 0.52 7.51 20.21
C SER A 386 -0.23 6.43 20.98
N CYS A 387 0.04 6.33 22.29
CA CYS A 387 -0.62 5.40 23.19
C CYS A 387 -1.48 6.15 24.21
N GLY A 388 -2.55 5.50 24.67
CA GLY A 388 -3.45 5.99 25.70
C GLY A 388 -3.99 4.86 26.58
N CYS A 389 -4.59 5.23 27.71
CA CYS A 389 -5.26 4.31 28.61
C CYS A 389 -6.77 4.30 28.28
N HIS A 390 -7.28 3.19 27.73
CA HIS A 390 -8.67 3.10 27.27
C HIS A 390 -9.46 1.99 27.95
#